data_AF-A0A919J9G2-F1
#
_entry.id   AF-A0A919J9G2-F1
#
_cell.length_a   1.000
_cell.length_b   1.000
_cell.length_c   1.000
_cell.angle_alpha   90.00
_cell.angle_beta   90.00
_cell.angle_gamma   90.00
#
_symmetry.space_group_name_H-M   'P 1'
#
loop_
_entity.id
_entity.type
_entity.pdbx_description
1 polymer ?
#
loop_
_entity_poly.entity_id
_entity_poly.type
_entity_poly.pdbx_seq_one_letter_code
_entity_poly.pdbx_strand_id
1 'polypeptide(L)'
;MAYGFDNLVAKGDIPGLHQSLSSARRNVARLIEVYVNEDLATKSDLGKNLQSIRAARRTISMIANGELSRSANHATRQSIHVGTAYLGDGVTVHDESKRIQIGNVSGSITGIVGIDAKIQNSFQQLGNSTADTGLKRLLEELILAVSNLAKELPQADGEAVGRELSDFTGEATSDAPRRRVLETFGDGLRKAAELASEVGTPVIALVNAVIAMF
;
A
#
# COMPACT_ATOMS: atom_id res chain seq x y z
N MET A 1 -26.33 11.52 19.01
CA MET A 1 -25.79 10.38 18.25
C MET A 1 -24.38 10.13 18.73
N ALA A 2 -24.16 9.06 19.50
CA ALA A 2 -22.83 8.70 19.99
C ALA A 2 -22.15 7.80 18.95
N TYR A 3 -21.00 8.22 18.43
CA TYR A 3 -20.17 7.38 17.56
C TYR A 3 -19.50 6.30 18.41
N GLY A 4 -20.00 5.06 18.31
CA GLY A 4 -19.43 3.90 18.98
C GLY A 4 -18.16 3.43 18.27
N PHE A 5 -17.04 3.41 19.01
CA PHE A 5 -15.75 2.85 18.59
C PHE A 5 -15.72 1.30 18.56
N ASP A 6 -16.89 0.66 18.52
CA ASP A 6 -17.04 -0.78 18.75
C ASP A 6 -16.66 -1.67 17.55
N ASN A 7 -16.30 -1.07 16.40
CA ASN A 7 -16.11 -1.81 15.14
C ASN A 7 -14.67 -1.92 14.63
N LEU A 8 -13.64 -1.62 15.43
CA LEU A 8 -12.25 -1.55 14.92
C LEU A 8 -11.41 -2.82 15.06
N VAL A 9 -11.89 -3.90 15.69
CA VAL A 9 -11.11 -5.15 15.80
C VAL A 9 -12.04 -6.36 15.76
N ALA A 10 -11.95 -7.17 14.69
CA ALA A 10 -12.63 -8.45 14.63
C ALA A 10 -12.14 -9.38 15.75
N LYS A 11 -13.07 -10.06 16.40
CA LYS A 11 -12.84 -10.97 17.52
C LYS A 11 -12.20 -12.27 16.98
N GLY A 12 -10.90 -12.27 16.68
CA GLY A 12 -10.30 -13.44 16.04
C GLY A 12 -8.77 -13.54 16.03
N ASP A 13 -8.04 -12.53 15.61
CA ASP A 13 -6.75 -12.86 14.96
C ASP A 13 -5.50 -12.82 15.84
N ILE A 14 -5.58 -12.36 17.09
CA ILE A 14 -4.42 -12.36 17.99
C ILE A 14 -4.84 -12.82 19.39
N PRO A 15 -4.53 -14.07 19.80
CA PRO A 15 -4.81 -14.57 21.14
C PRO A 15 -4.23 -13.63 22.21
N GLY A 16 -5.09 -13.12 23.10
CA GLY A 16 -4.69 -12.24 24.21
C GLY A 16 -4.80 -10.74 23.93
N LEU A 17 -4.80 -10.29 22.67
CA LEU A 17 -4.88 -8.86 22.33
C LEU A 17 -6.19 -8.22 22.83
N HIS A 18 -7.30 -8.93 22.69
CA HIS A 18 -8.60 -8.46 23.17
C HIS A 18 -8.62 -8.31 24.71
N GLN A 19 -7.88 -9.16 25.45
CA GLN A 19 -7.80 -9.09 26.90
C GLN A 19 -6.86 -7.95 27.36
N SER A 20 -5.76 -7.72 26.65
CA SER A 20 -4.86 -6.58 26.86
C SER A 20 -5.55 -5.25 26.59
N LEU A 21 -6.25 -5.13 25.44
CA LEU A 21 -6.99 -3.91 25.06
C LEU A 21 -8.17 -3.63 25.98
N SER A 22 -8.93 -4.66 26.40
CA SER A 22 -10.02 -4.48 27.36
C SER A 22 -9.51 -4.06 28.75
N SER A 23 -8.33 -4.51 29.17
CA SER A 23 -7.70 -4.08 30.42
C SER A 23 -7.19 -2.64 30.33
N ALA A 24 -6.58 -2.25 29.20
CA ALA A 24 -6.19 -0.87 28.93
C ALA A 24 -7.40 0.08 28.90
N ARG A 25 -8.51 -0.31 28.23
CA ARG A 25 -9.77 0.43 28.19
C ARG A 25 -10.33 0.69 29.60
N ARG A 26 -10.37 -0.34 30.44
CA ARG A 26 -10.86 -0.21 31.84
C ARG A 26 -9.99 0.74 32.67
N ASN A 27 -8.67 0.74 32.47
CA ASN A 27 -7.77 1.65 33.17
C ASN A 27 -7.94 3.10 32.70
N VAL A 28 -8.13 3.34 31.40
CA VAL A 28 -8.40 4.69 30.87
C VAL A 28 -9.76 5.20 31.36
N ALA A 29 -10.80 4.37 31.34
CA ALA A 29 -12.12 4.74 31.82
C ALA A 29 -12.09 5.15 33.31
N ARG A 30 -11.36 4.40 34.17
CA ARG A 30 -11.16 4.79 35.58
C ARG A 30 -10.44 6.12 35.72
N LEU A 31 -9.42 6.39 34.92
CA LEU A 31 -8.68 7.65 34.99
C LEU A 31 -9.57 8.84 34.59
N ILE A 32 -10.45 8.67 33.61
CA ILE A 32 -11.42 9.68 33.20
C ILE A 32 -12.48 9.89 34.30
N GLU A 33 -12.97 8.81 34.91
CA GLU A 33 -13.97 8.88 35.98
C GLU A 33 -13.44 9.56 37.25
N VAL A 34 -12.17 9.35 37.62
CA VAL A 34 -11.49 10.09 38.69
C VAL A 34 -11.36 11.58 38.34
N TYR A 35 -11.08 11.91 37.07
CA TYR A 35 -10.91 13.29 36.63
C TYR A 35 -12.24 14.07 36.51
N VAL A 36 -13.35 13.37 36.27
CA VAL A 36 -14.68 13.96 36.12
C VAL A 36 -15.37 14.14 37.48
N ASN A 37 -15.05 13.32 38.48
CA ASN A 37 -15.70 13.34 39.79
C ASN A 37 -14.96 14.18 40.86
N GLU A 38 -13.72 14.61 40.63
CA GLU A 38 -12.98 15.46 41.58
C GLU A 38 -12.84 16.90 41.06
N ASP A 39 -13.64 17.79 41.66
CA ASP A 39 -13.53 19.24 41.53
C ASP A 39 -12.13 19.72 41.97
N LEU A 40 -11.40 20.31 41.02
CA LEU A 40 -10.12 21.03 41.16
C LEU A 40 -9.15 20.50 42.24
N ALA A 41 -8.63 19.29 42.04
CA ALA A 41 -7.48 18.81 42.79
C ALA A 41 -6.27 19.75 42.61
N THR A 42 -5.63 20.10 43.72
CA THR A 42 -4.51 21.05 43.80
C THR A 42 -3.38 20.70 42.81
N LYS A 43 -2.58 21.70 42.39
CA LYS A 43 -1.46 21.54 41.42
C LYS A 43 -0.49 20.37 41.73
N SER A 44 -0.42 19.93 42.99
CA SER A 44 0.36 18.76 43.42
C SER A 44 -0.16 17.45 42.81
N ASP A 45 -1.49 17.28 42.73
CA ASP A 45 -2.12 16.04 42.26
C ASP A 45 -2.13 15.94 40.74
N LEU A 46 -2.14 17.10 40.06
CA LEU A 46 -1.92 17.18 38.61
C LEU A 46 -0.56 16.60 38.21
N GLY A 47 0.49 16.83 39.03
CA GLY A 47 1.83 16.29 38.80
C GLY A 47 1.88 14.76 38.88
N LYS A 48 1.23 14.18 39.90
CA LYS A 48 1.14 12.72 40.07
C LYS A 48 0.30 12.08 38.96
N ASN A 49 -0.78 12.73 38.55
CA ASN A 49 -1.65 12.28 37.45
C ASN A 49 -0.94 12.33 36.09
N LEU A 50 -0.12 13.37 35.84
CA LEU A 50 0.69 13.40 34.62
C LEU A 50 1.78 12.33 34.60
N GLN A 51 2.37 12.00 35.76
CA GLN A 51 3.32 10.90 35.84
C GLN A 51 2.66 9.54 35.60
N SER A 52 1.46 9.29 36.16
CA SER A 52 0.73 8.05 35.93
C SER A 52 0.27 7.91 34.46
N ILE A 53 -0.16 9.00 33.82
CA ILE A 53 -0.49 9.02 32.38
C ILE A 53 0.76 8.74 31.52
N ARG A 54 1.91 9.33 31.84
CA ARG A 54 3.17 9.06 31.13
C ARG A 54 3.62 7.61 31.31
N ALA A 55 3.46 7.04 32.51
CA ALA A 55 3.75 5.64 32.76
C ALA A 55 2.82 4.71 31.97
N ALA A 56 1.50 4.98 31.96
CA ALA A 56 0.54 4.24 31.16
C ALA A 56 0.84 4.32 29.66
N ARG A 57 1.20 5.51 29.16
CA ARG A 57 1.62 5.71 27.76
C ARG A 57 2.86 4.88 27.41
N ARG A 58 3.87 4.83 28.28
CA ARG A 58 5.06 3.98 28.07
C ARG A 58 4.68 2.50 28.02
N THR A 59 3.84 2.03 28.93
CA THR A 59 3.39 0.63 28.95
C THR A 59 2.60 0.27 27.69
N ILE A 60 1.71 1.15 27.23
CA ILE A 60 0.97 0.96 25.97
C ILE A 60 1.93 0.92 24.78
N SER A 61 2.92 1.82 24.70
CA SER A 61 3.92 1.79 23.64
C SER A 61 4.79 0.53 23.69
N MET A 62 5.16 0.04 24.88
CA MET A 62 5.91 -1.21 25.02
C MET A 62 5.07 -2.43 24.58
N ILE A 63 3.78 -2.47 24.92
CA ILE A 63 2.89 -3.56 24.52
C ILE A 63 2.65 -3.50 23.01
N ALA A 64 2.34 -2.33 22.44
CA ALA A 64 2.13 -2.17 21.00
C ALA A 64 3.37 -2.58 20.20
N ASN A 65 4.56 -2.16 20.63
CA ASN A 65 5.81 -2.51 19.96
C ASN A 65 6.17 -4.00 20.17
N GLY A 66 5.94 -4.55 21.36
CA GLY A 66 6.18 -5.97 21.64
C GLY A 66 5.21 -6.91 20.93
N GLU A 67 3.95 -6.52 20.79
CA GLU A 67 2.92 -7.25 20.03
C GLU A 67 3.15 -7.12 18.51
N LEU A 68 3.62 -5.96 18.02
CA LEU A 68 4.09 -5.81 16.63
C LEU A 68 5.28 -6.72 16.33
N SER A 69 6.26 -6.83 17.24
CA SER A 69 7.38 -7.76 17.09
C SER A 69 6.95 -9.23 17.16
N ARG A 70 5.97 -9.57 18.00
CA ARG A 70 5.43 -10.95 18.08
C ARG A 70 4.57 -11.30 16.87
N SER A 71 3.78 -10.36 16.36
CA SER A 71 2.98 -10.52 15.13
C SER A 71 3.88 -10.67 13.90
N ALA A 72 4.95 -9.87 13.79
CA ALA A 72 5.97 -10.04 12.75
C ALA A 72 6.65 -11.42 12.80
N ASN A 73 6.97 -11.91 14.00
CA ASN A 73 7.55 -13.25 14.18
C ASN A 73 6.55 -14.39 13.90
N HIS A 74 5.26 -14.18 14.12
CA HIS A 74 4.23 -15.19 13.82
C HIS A 74 3.87 -15.21 12.32
N ALA A 75 3.84 -14.05 11.66
CA ALA A 75 3.68 -13.95 10.21
C ALA A 75 4.86 -14.61 9.46
N THR A 76 6.06 -14.56 10.03
CA THR A 76 7.25 -15.24 9.50
C THR A 76 7.18 -16.78 9.64
N ARG A 77 6.39 -17.31 10.57
CA ARG A 77 6.16 -18.76 10.74
C ARG A 77 4.97 -19.32 9.95
N GLN A 78 4.10 -18.45 9.43
CA GLN A 78 3.03 -18.83 8.49
C GLN A 78 3.46 -18.58 7.04
N SER A 79 4.75 -18.73 6.74
CA SER A 79 5.24 -18.86 5.37
C SER A 79 4.53 -20.03 4.71
N ILE A 80 3.66 -19.65 3.79
CA ILE A 80 2.85 -20.45 2.89
C ILE A 80 3.70 -21.61 2.33
N HIS A 81 3.22 -22.83 2.54
CA HIS A 81 3.62 -23.99 1.75
C HIS A 81 3.15 -23.74 0.31
N VAL A 82 3.98 -23.10 -0.52
CA VAL A 82 3.83 -23.17 -1.97
C VAL A 82 4.60 -24.40 -2.41
N GLY A 83 3.85 -25.41 -2.86
CA GLY A 83 4.39 -26.66 -3.37
C GLY A 83 5.38 -26.44 -4.51
N THR A 84 6.59 -26.94 -4.30
CA THR A 84 7.57 -27.47 -5.26
C THR A 84 7.72 -26.77 -6.63
N ALA A 85 8.86 -26.09 -6.83
CA ALA A 85 9.76 -26.38 -7.95
C ALA A 85 11.14 -25.69 -7.75
N TYR A 86 12.18 -26.52 -7.59
CA TYR A 86 13.63 -26.29 -7.73
C TYR A 86 14.21 -24.90 -7.46
N LEU A 87 14.81 -24.75 -6.28
CA LEU A 87 15.78 -23.70 -5.96
C LEU A 87 17.19 -24.22 -6.26
N GLY A 88 17.83 -23.63 -7.26
CA GLY A 88 19.28 -23.69 -7.45
C GLY A 88 19.99 -22.71 -6.52
N ASP A 89 21.18 -23.12 -6.10
CA ASP A 89 22.01 -22.65 -5.00
C ASP A 89 22.27 -21.13 -4.91
N GLY A 90 22.31 -20.61 -3.67
CA GLY A 90 22.89 -19.29 -3.34
C GLY A 90 21.92 -18.15 -3.00
N VAL A 91 21.25 -18.19 -1.84
CA VAL A 91 20.64 -16.99 -1.25
C VAL A 91 21.25 -16.75 0.14
N THR A 92 22.06 -15.70 0.23
CA THR A 92 22.46 -15.10 1.52
C THR A 92 21.61 -13.85 1.72
N VAL A 93 20.75 -13.87 2.74
CA VAL A 93 19.90 -12.74 3.11
C VAL A 93 20.71 -11.82 4.02
N HIS A 94 21.01 -10.61 3.55
CA HIS A 94 21.44 -9.50 4.40
C HIS A 94 20.32 -8.44 4.45
N ASP A 95 19.83 -8.22 5.66
CA ASP A 95 18.89 -7.17 6.04
C ASP A 95 19.68 -5.86 6.25
N GLU A 96 19.26 -4.79 5.56
CA GLU A 96 19.03 -3.45 6.11
C GLU A 96 18.90 -2.42 4.98
N SER A 97 17.81 -1.63 5.01
CA SER A 97 17.36 -0.61 4.06
C SER A 97 16.47 -1.13 2.92
N LYS A 98 15.14 -1.00 3.11
CA LYS A 98 14.12 -1.20 2.08
C LYS A 98 14.33 -0.27 0.87
N ARG A 99 15.15 -0.69 -0.08
CA ARG A 99 14.90 -0.45 -1.51
C ARG A 99 14.26 -1.74 -2.01
N ILE A 100 12.99 -1.67 -2.40
CA ILE A 100 12.41 -2.76 -3.20
C ILE A 100 13.04 -2.62 -4.59
N GLN A 101 14.21 -3.23 -4.74
CA GLN A 101 14.80 -3.47 -6.05
C GLN A 101 14.06 -4.69 -6.58
N ILE A 102 13.03 -4.47 -7.39
CA ILE A 102 12.41 -5.56 -8.15
C ILE A 102 13.47 -5.97 -9.18
N GLY A 103 14.31 -6.94 -8.79
CA GLY A 103 15.31 -7.53 -9.66
C GLY A 103 14.63 -8.08 -10.91
N ASN A 104 15.33 -7.96 -12.04
CA ASN A 104 14.93 -8.43 -13.37
C ASN A 104 14.03 -9.67 -13.32
N VAL A 105 12.72 -9.48 -13.47
CA VAL A 105 11.77 -10.58 -13.57
C VAL A 105 11.79 -11.07 -15.02
N SER A 106 12.79 -11.86 -15.38
CA SER A 106 12.85 -12.56 -16.67
C SER A 106 12.11 -13.91 -16.62
N GLY A 107 10.96 -13.95 -15.95
CA GLY A 107 10.07 -15.09 -15.87
C GLY A 107 8.81 -14.85 -16.70
N SER A 108 8.61 -15.62 -17.76
CA SER A 108 7.35 -15.65 -18.51
C SER A 108 6.28 -16.36 -17.67
N ILE A 109 5.34 -15.62 -17.07
CA ILE A 109 4.19 -16.22 -16.39
C ILE A 109 3.14 -16.58 -17.45
N THR A 110 3.22 -17.80 -17.97
CA THR A 110 2.17 -18.38 -18.82
C THR A 110 0.98 -18.78 -17.95
N GLY A 111 -0.08 -17.97 -17.93
CA GLY A 111 -1.33 -18.30 -17.23
C GLY A 111 -2.21 -17.11 -16.84
N ILE A 112 -1.68 -15.89 -16.86
CA ILE A 112 -2.47 -14.68 -16.58
C ILE A 112 -3.14 -14.23 -17.87
N VAL A 113 -4.44 -14.00 -17.83
CA VAL A 113 -5.27 -13.49 -18.93
C VAL A 113 -6.02 -12.25 -18.48
N GLY A 114 -6.43 -11.40 -19.43
CA GLY A 114 -7.14 -10.16 -19.13
C GLY A 114 -6.21 -9.02 -18.73
N ILE A 115 -6.68 -8.15 -17.84
CA ILE A 115 -5.98 -6.91 -17.51
C ILE A 115 -4.66 -7.12 -16.77
N ASP A 116 -4.59 -8.11 -15.88
CA ASP A 116 -3.38 -8.39 -15.09
C ASP A 116 -2.19 -8.74 -15.99
N ALA A 117 -2.44 -9.44 -17.10
CA ALA A 117 -1.41 -9.75 -18.09
C ALA A 117 -0.90 -8.48 -18.78
N LYS A 118 -1.78 -7.52 -19.07
CA LYS A 118 -1.40 -6.24 -19.70
C LYS A 118 -0.58 -5.36 -18.77
N ILE A 119 -0.96 -5.32 -17.48
CA ILE A 119 -0.19 -4.62 -16.44
C ILE A 119 1.19 -5.25 -16.29
N GLN A 120 1.26 -6.59 -16.20
CA GLN A 120 2.53 -7.30 -16.11
C GLN A 120 3.41 -7.05 -17.34
N ASN A 121 2.85 -7.14 -18.54
CA ASN A 121 3.57 -6.88 -19.78
C ASN A 121 4.12 -5.45 -19.83
N SER A 122 3.35 -4.47 -19.32
CA SER A 122 3.80 -3.07 -19.24
C SER A 122 5.02 -2.93 -18.31
N PHE A 123 5.02 -3.60 -17.14
CA PHE A 123 6.20 -3.62 -16.27
C PHE A 123 7.41 -4.29 -16.93
N GLN A 124 7.22 -5.42 -17.61
CA GLN A 124 8.30 -6.11 -18.31
C GLN A 124 8.88 -5.26 -19.44
N GLN A 125 8.01 -4.64 -20.24
CA GLN A 125 8.41 -3.72 -21.30
C GLN A 125 9.22 -2.55 -20.72
N LEU A 126 8.75 -1.96 -19.64
CA LEU A 126 9.45 -0.86 -18.98
C LEU A 126 10.82 -1.28 -18.44
N GLY A 127 10.90 -2.44 -17.78
CA GLY A 127 12.15 -3.00 -17.26
C GLY A 127 13.20 -3.23 -18.36
N ASN A 128 12.76 -3.68 -19.53
CA ASN A 128 13.62 -3.95 -20.69
C ASN A 128 13.94 -2.72 -21.55
N SER A 129 13.24 -1.59 -21.34
CA SER A 129 13.44 -0.38 -22.13
C SER A 129 14.76 0.33 -21.83
N THR A 130 15.24 1.13 -22.77
CA THR A 130 16.41 2.03 -22.62
C THR A 130 16.02 3.44 -22.15
N ALA A 131 14.73 3.65 -21.81
CA ALA A 131 14.20 4.91 -21.32
C ALA A 131 14.99 5.45 -20.11
N ASP A 132 15.03 6.78 -19.98
CA ASP A 132 15.73 7.43 -18.88
C ASP A 132 15.09 7.09 -17.52
N THR A 133 15.87 7.21 -16.45
CA THR A 133 15.43 6.84 -15.10
C THR A 133 14.23 7.66 -14.60
N GLY A 134 14.09 8.92 -15.03
CA GLY A 134 12.97 9.78 -14.67
C GLY A 134 11.68 9.29 -15.33
N LEU A 135 11.72 9.04 -16.64
CA LEU A 135 10.59 8.48 -17.38
C LEU A 135 10.20 7.09 -16.85
N LYS A 136 11.17 6.22 -16.57
CA LYS A 136 10.91 4.90 -15.98
C LYS A 136 10.13 5.01 -14.68
N ARG A 137 10.56 5.89 -13.78
CA ARG A 137 9.86 6.11 -12.50
C ARG A 137 8.42 6.58 -12.70
N LEU A 138 8.18 7.53 -13.62
CA LEU A 138 6.82 8.01 -13.90
C LEU A 138 5.92 6.93 -14.51
N LEU A 139 6.48 6.10 -15.40
CA LEU A 139 5.75 4.97 -15.99
C LEU A 139 5.46 3.87 -14.94
N GLU A 140 6.38 3.57 -14.03
CA GLU A 140 6.12 2.64 -12.90
C GLU A 140 4.98 3.14 -12.02
N GLU A 141 5.03 4.42 -11.63
CA GLU A 141 3.97 5.06 -10.85
C GLU A 141 2.62 5.02 -11.60
N LEU A 142 2.63 5.27 -12.93
CA LEU A 142 1.43 5.21 -13.77
C LEU A 142 0.85 3.80 -13.85
N ILE A 143 1.69 2.78 -14.08
CA ILE A 143 1.25 1.38 -14.17
C ILE A 143 0.60 0.94 -12.85
N LEU A 144 1.18 1.33 -11.70
CA LEU A 144 0.60 1.05 -10.38
C LEU A 144 -0.73 1.79 -10.17
N ALA A 145 -0.81 3.06 -10.55
CA ALA A 145 -2.05 3.85 -10.44
C ALA A 145 -3.17 3.24 -11.30
N VAL A 146 -2.85 2.83 -12.53
CA VAL A 146 -3.80 2.18 -13.44
C VAL A 146 -4.21 0.79 -12.93
N SER A 147 -3.29 0.03 -12.32
CA SER A 147 -3.64 -1.23 -11.67
C SER A 147 -4.67 -1.06 -10.55
N ASN A 148 -4.59 0.04 -9.78
CA ASN A 148 -5.58 0.36 -8.76
C ASN A 148 -6.89 0.86 -9.36
N LEU A 149 -6.82 1.75 -10.37
CA LEU A 149 -7.97 2.23 -11.11
C LEU A 149 -8.81 1.07 -11.67
N ALA A 150 -8.16 0.10 -12.27
CA ALA A 150 -8.85 -1.01 -12.92
C ALA A 150 -9.64 -1.93 -11.98
N LYS A 151 -9.28 -1.97 -10.70
CA LYS A 151 -10.04 -2.74 -9.68
C LYS A 151 -11.40 -2.12 -9.39
N GLU A 152 -11.55 -0.83 -9.67
CA GLU A 152 -12.78 -0.06 -9.44
C GLU A 152 -13.66 0.03 -10.70
N LEU A 153 -13.15 -0.42 -11.85
CA LEU A 153 -13.85 -0.37 -13.12
C LEU A 153 -14.59 -1.69 -13.42
N PRO A 154 -15.71 -1.63 -14.16
CA PRO A 154 -16.28 -2.83 -14.78
C PRO A 154 -15.22 -3.56 -15.63
N GLN A 155 -15.28 -4.89 -15.69
CA GLN A 155 -14.28 -5.72 -16.37
C GLN A 155 -13.97 -5.24 -17.79
N ALA A 156 -15.00 -4.91 -18.58
CA ALA A 156 -14.84 -4.46 -19.96
C ALA A 156 -14.04 -3.14 -20.05
N ASP A 157 -14.29 -2.21 -19.12
CA ASP A 157 -13.59 -0.93 -19.04
C ASP A 157 -12.17 -1.12 -18.52
N GLY A 158 -11.97 -1.99 -17.53
CA GLY A 158 -10.64 -2.39 -17.05
C GLY A 158 -9.78 -2.99 -18.17
N GLU A 159 -10.35 -3.88 -19.00
CA GLU A 159 -9.64 -4.42 -20.16
C GLU A 159 -9.27 -3.36 -21.20
N ALA A 160 -10.16 -2.39 -21.44
CA ALA A 160 -9.88 -1.26 -22.32
C ALA A 160 -8.73 -0.41 -21.76
N VAL A 161 -8.79 -0.04 -20.48
CA VAL A 161 -7.73 0.69 -19.78
C VAL A 161 -6.40 -0.05 -19.82
N GLY A 162 -6.42 -1.37 -19.61
CA GLY A 162 -5.20 -2.18 -19.72
C GLY A 162 -4.60 -2.17 -21.12
N ARG A 163 -5.43 -2.13 -22.19
CA ARG A 163 -4.96 -1.98 -23.57
C ARG A 163 -4.28 -0.63 -23.76
N GLU A 164 -4.98 0.44 -23.41
CA GLU A 164 -4.47 1.81 -23.50
C GLU A 164 -3.16 1.99 -22.73
N LEU A 165 -3.05 1.42 -21.52
CA LEU A 165 -1.81 1.45 -20.73
C LEU A 165 -0.65 0.73 -21.43
N SER A 166 -0.93 -0.44 -21.99
CA SER A 166 0.08 -1.23 -22.71
C SER A 166 0.58 -0.46 -23.93
N ASP A 167 -0.33 0.13 -24.72
CA ASP A 167 0.01 0.88 -25.93
C ASP A 167 0.72 2.20 -25.58
N PHE A 168 0.29 2.88 -24.52
CA PHE A 168 0.93 4.10 -24.01
C PHE A 168 2.36 3.82 -23.51
N THR A 169 2.55 2.78 -22.69
CA THR A 169 3.88 2.35 -22.23
C THR A 169 4.75 1.95 -23.44
N GLY A 170 4.13 1.29 -24.42
CA GLY A 170 4.76 0.91 -25.66
C GLY A 170 5.35 2.07 -26.45
N GLU A 171 4.54 3.09 -26.68
CA GLU A 171 4.96 4.29 -27.39
C GLU A 171 5.98 5.09 -26.56
N ALA A 172 5.75 5.24 -25.25
CA ALA A 172 6.61 6.05 -24.37
C ALA A 172 8.01 5.47 -24.23
N THR A 173 8.15 4.14 -24.31
CA THR A 173 9.43 3.44 -24.20
C THR A 173 10.10 3.15 -25.54
N SER A 174 9.52 3.60 -26.65
CA SER A 174 10.10 3.44 -27.98
C SER A 174 11.33 4.33 -28.20
N ASP A 175 12.14 4.01 -29.22
CA ASP A 175 13.35 4.79 -29.55
C ASP A 175 13.04 6.23 -30.00
N ALA A 176 11.84 6.46 -30.53
CA ALA A 176 11.38 7.77 -31.01
C ALA A 176 9.90 8.00 -30.65
N PRO A 177 9.59 8.30 -29.37
CA PRO A 177 8.22 8.45 -28.90
C PRO A 177 7.52 9.63 -29.59
N ARG A 178 6.31 9.39 -30.08
CA ARG A 178 5.50 10.39 -30.77
C ARG A 178 4.47 10.95 -29.82
N ARG A 179 4.68 12.20 -29.41
CA ARG A 179 3.78 12.93 -28.51
C ARG A 179 2.29 12.81 -28.86
N ARG A 180 1.92 12.96 -30.14
CA ARG A 180 0.50 12.87 -30.59
C ARG A 180 -0.12 11.49 -30.36
N VAL A 181 0.68 10.43 -30.48
CA VAL A 181 0.24 9.06 -30.23
C VAL A 181 0.04 8.85 -28.73
N LEU A 182 0.99 9.35 -27.91
CA LEU A 182 0.85 9.36 -26.45
C LEU A 182 -0.37 10.15 -25.98
N GLU A 183 -0.66 11.30 -26.60
CA GLU A 183 -1.87 12.08 -26.30
C GLU A 183 -3.14 11.27 -26.58
N THR A 184 -3.15 10.48 -27.64
CA THR A 184 -4.30 9.65 -28.04
C THR A 184 -4.57 8.54 -27.01
N PHE A 185 -3.55 7.75 -26.65
CA PHE A 185 -3.72 6.70 -25.63
C PHE A 185 -3.93 7.31 -24.23
N GLY A 186 -3.25 8.43 -23.96
CA GLY A 186 -3.41 9.20 -22.72
C GLY A 186 -4.83 9.73 -22.53
N ASP A 187 -5.52 10.14 -23.60
CA ASP A 187 -6.93 10.53 -23.55
C ASP A 187 -7.82 9.36 -23.15
N GLY A 188 -7.54 8.15 -23.63
CA GLY A 188 -8.23 6.93 -23.21
C GLY A 188 -8.09 6.68 -21.70
N LEU A 189 -6.85 6.75 -21.20
CA LEU A 189 -6.55 6.60 -19.77
C LEU A 189 -7.20 7.69 -18.91
N ARG A 190 -7.17 8.94 -19.35
CA ARG A 190 -7.80 10.07 -18.65
C ARG A 190 -9.31 9.91 -18.54
N LYS A 191 -9.98 9.57 -19.65
CA LYS A 191 -11.45 9.37 -19.65
C LYS A 191 -11.87 8.25 -18.69
N ALA A 192 -11.12 7.14 -18.67
CA ALA A 192 -11.41 6.08 -17.73
C ALA A 192 -11.14 6.49 -16.27
N ALA A 193 -10.08 7.27 -16.04
CA ALA A 193 -9.77 7.80 -14.72
C ALA A 193 -10.86 8.77 -14.20
N GLU A 194 -11.42 9.62 -15.07
CA GLU A 194 -12.52 10.53 -14.72
C GLU A 194 -13.76 9.80 -14.21
N LEU A 195 -14.04 8.59 -14.72
CA LEU A 195 -15.16 7.76 -14.26
C LEU A 195 -14.96 7.22 -12.85
N ALA A 196 -13.72 7.08 -12.38
CA ALA A 196 -13.37 6.45 -11.10
C ALA A 196 -13.08 7.44 -9.96
N SER A 197 -13.51 8.71 -10.11
CA SER A 197 -13.43 9.74 -9.06
C SER A 197 -12.01 9.88 -8.46
N GLU A 198 -11.87 9.81 -7.13
CA GLU A 198 -10.60 10.08 -6.42
C GLU A 198 -9.46 9.15 -6.85
N VAL A 199 -9.76 7.88 -7.17
CA VAL A 199 -8.77 6.87 -7.58
C VAL A 199 -8.16 7.18 -8.95
N GLY A 200 -8.89 7.91 -9.81
CA GLY A 200 -8.41 8.31 -11.13
C GLY A 200 -7.48 9.53 -11.15
N THR A 201 -7.55 10.40 -10.13
CA THR A 201 -6.71 11.60 -10.02
C THR A 201 -5.21 11.35 -10.25
N PRO A 202 -4.57 10.35 -9.61
CA PRO A 202 -3.15 10.07 -9.86
C PRO A 202 -2.87 9.66 -11.31
N VAL A 203 -3.78 8.91 -11.95
CA VAL A 203 -3.60 8.48 -13.35
C VAL A 203 -3.55 9.69 -14.28
N ILE A 204 -4.47 10.65 -14.13
CA ILE A 204 -4.51 11.87 -14.96
C ILE A 204 -3.21 12.67 -14.80
N ALA A 205 -2.76 12.86 -13.56
CA ALA A 205 -1.54 13.61 -13.26
C ALA A 205 -0.30 12.94 -13.89
N LEU A 206 -0.19 11.62 -13.76
CA LEU A 206 0.95 10.84 -14.26
C LEU A 206 0.98 10.76 -15.78
N VAL A 207 -0.17 10.58 -16.44
CA VAL A 207 -0.27 10.63 -17.91
C VAL A 207 0.22 11.98 -18.43
N ASN A 208 -0.22 13.08 -17.81
CA ASN A 208 0.20 14.42 -18.22
C ASN A 208 1.70 14.64 -17.98
N ALA A 209 2.24 14.14 -16.87
CA ALA A 209 3.66 14.22 -16.56
C ALA A 209 4.52 13.47 -17.59
N VAL A 210 4.10 12.27 -18.01
CA VAL A 210 4.82 11.49 -19.03
C VAL A 210 4.75 12.18 -20.40
N ILE A 211 3.57 12.65 -20.83
CA ILE A 211 3.43 13.36 -22.11
C ILE A 211 4.30 14.62 -22.15
N ALA A 212 4.42 15.34 -21.03
CA ALA A 212 5.23 16.55 -20.95
C ALA A 212 6.74 16.32 -21.11
N MET A 213 7.21 15.07 -21.07
CA MET A 213 8.62 14.73 -21.34
C MET A 213 8.97 14.72 -22.84
N PHE A 214 7.99 14.84 -23.73
CA PHE A 214 8.14 14.77 -25.19
C PHE A 214 7.59 16.01 -25.89
#